data_AF-K9BLZ6-F1
#
_entry.id   AF-K9BLZ6-F1
#
_cell.length_a   1.000
_cell.length_b   1.000
_cell.length_c   1.000
_cell.angle_alpha   90.00
_cell.angle_beta   90.00
_cell.angle_gamma   90.00
#
_symmetry.space_group_name_H-M   'P 1'
#
loop_
_entity.id
_entity.type
_entity.pdbx_description
1 polymer ?
#
loop_
_entity_poly.entity_id
_entity_poly.type
_entity_poly.pdbx_seq_one_letter_code
_entity_poly.pdbx_strand_id
1 'polypeptide(L)'
;MPKFWIFLRPILENEQQLKVGFGLKNDAHIFRSRGIQPASLIELSKSFGSFGYRSQVGVQTAIALLFQRYLAKSKKISTSNWAVKRLSPQQVSYAAADAYAALLVFEQLYRQHRFTPQLQQQIMKILEGSTDKA
;
A
#
# COMPACT_ATOMS: atom_id res chain seq x y z
N MET A 1 -23.82 -0.61 9.59
CA MET A 1 -22.55 -0.17 8.96
C MET A 1 -22.90 0.67 7.73
N PRO A 2 -22.33 1.88 7.53
CA PRO A 2 -22.60 2.68 6.32
C PRO A 2 -22.37 1.90 5.01
N LYS A 3 -23.18 2.14 3.96
CA LYS A 3 -23.13 1.43 2.66
C LYS A 3 -21.72 1.35 2.06
N PHE A 4 -20.94 2.42 2.24
CA PHE A 4 -19.55 2.49 1.80
C PHE A 4 -18.67 1.35 2.35
N TRP A 5 -18.80 1.03 3.63
CA TRP A 5 -17.99 -0.03 4.24
C TRP A 5 -18.41 -1.43 3.77
N ILE A 6 -19.71 -1.61 3.46
CA ILE A 6 -20.23 -2.88 2.92
C ILE A 6 -19.63 -3.13 1.53
N PHE A 7 -19.51 -2.07 0.72
CA PHE A 7 -18.87 -2.14 -0.60
C PHE A 7 -17.38 -2.50 -0.51
N LEU A 8 -16.64 -1.92 0.44
CA LEU A 8 -15.20 -2.18 0.57
C LEU A 8 -14.87 -3.54 1.18
N ARG A 9 -15.74 -4.07 2.04
CA ARG A 9 -15.50 -5.31 2.77
C ARG A 9 -15.05 -6.49 1.87
N PRO A 10 -15.81 -6.90 0.84
CA PRO A 10 -15.41 -8.04 0.00
C PRO A 10 -14.09 -7.81 -0.74
N ILE A 11 -13.67 -6.56 -0.97
CA ILE A 11 -12.38 -6.25 -1.61
C ILE A 11 -11.25 -6.35 -0.59
N LEU A 12 -11.41 -5.69 0.57
CA LEU A 12 -10.36 -5.60 1.59
C LEU A 12 -10.15 -6.93 2.32
N GLU A 13 -11.20 -7.71 2.56
CA GLU A 13 -11.14 -9.02 3.25
C GLU A 13 -10.77 -10.18 2.31
N ASN A 14 -10.71 -9.97 0.99
CA ASN A 14 -10.38 -11.05 0.04
C ASN A 14 -8.91 -11.51 0.17
N GLU A 15 -8.69 -12.72 0.68
CA GLU A 15 -7.36 -13.32 0.84
C GLU A 15 -6.63 -13.57 -0.49
N GLN A 16 -7.34 -13.69 -1.61
CA GLN A 16 -6.75 -13.93 -2.94
C GLN A 16 -6.30 -12.65 -3.64
N GLN A 17 -6.57 -11.48 -3.06
CA GLN A 17 -6.16 -10.20 -3.62
C GLN A 17 -5.07 -9.57 -2.77
N LEU A 18 -3.90 -9.33 -3.37
CA LEU A 18 -2.81 -8.59 -2.75
C LEU A 18 -3.22 -7.13 -2.50
N LYS A 19 -2.88 -6.61 -1.31
CA LYS A 19 -2.97 -5.19 -0.99
C LYS A 19 -1.60 -4.67 -0.57
N VAL A 20 -0.97 -3.95 -1.47
CA VAL A 20 0.40 -3.45 -1.31
C VAL A 20 0.40 -2.00 -0.84
N GLY A 21 1.37 -1.62 -0.03
CA GLY A 21 1.45 -0.25 0.48
C GLY A 21 2.55 -0.03 1.51
N PHE A 22 2.48 1.13 2.15
CA PHE A 22 3.43 1.60 3.16
C PHE A 22 2.68 2.01 4.42
N GLY A 23 3.14 1.56 5.59
CA GLY A 23 2.49 1.92 6.86
C GLY A 23 1.17 1.18 7.11
N LEU A 24 0.97 0.03 6.45
CA LEU A 24 -0.29 -0.71 6.42
C LEU A 24 -0.74 -1.20 7.79
N LYS A 25 0.15 -1.29 8.78
CA LYS A 25 -0.20 -1.61 10.17
C LYS A 25 -1.21 -0.61 10.74
N ASN A 26 -1.00 0.68 10.47
CA ASN A 26 -1.90 1.74 10.95
C ASN A 26 -3.23 1.70 10.21
N ASP A 27 -3.19 1.54 8.88
CA ASP A 27 -4.39 1.44 8.05
C ASP A 27 -5.25 0.23 8.45
N ALA A 28 -4.62 -0.91 8.70
CA ALA A 28 -5.30 -2.11 9.16
C ALA A 28 -6.05 -1.89 10.49
N HIS A 29 -5.44 -1.16 11.43
CA HIS A 29 -6.09 -0.82 12.69
C HIS A 29 -7.35 0.03 12.48
N ILE A 30 -7.27 1.03 11.59
CA ILE A 30 -8.41 1.88 11.23
C ILE A 30 -9.54 1.03 10.62
N PHE A 31 -9.25 0.17 9.65
CA PHE A 31 -10.28 -0.69 9.04
C PHE A 31 -10.92 -1.67 10.03
N ARG A 32 -10.12 -2.25 10.95
CA ARG A 32 -10.63 -3.12 12.02
C ARG A 32 -11.60 -2.41 12.94
N SER A 33 -11.33 -1.15 13.30
CA SER A 33 -12.26 -0.31 14.08
C SER A 33 -13.61 -0.10 13.37
N ARG A 34 -13.65 -0.28 12.04
CA ARG A 34 -14.86 -0.16 11.21
C ARG A 34 -15.51 -1.51 10.89
N GLY A 35 -15.05 -2.60 11.51
CA GLY A 35 -15.60 -3.94 11.30
C GLY A 35 -15.19 -4.56 9.97
N ILE A 36 -14.04 -4.18 9.42
CA ILE A 36 -13.41 -4.82 8.26
C ILE A 36 -12.14 -5.50 8.73
N GLN A 37 -11.88 -6.73 8.29
CA GLN A 37 -10.65 -7.48 8.57
C GLN A 37 -9.77 -7.54 7.31
N PRO A 38 -8.92 -6.53 7.04
CA PRO A 38 -8.11 -6.54 5.84
C PRO A 38 -7.19 -7.77 5.81
N ALA A 39 -7.22 -8.47 4.68
CA ALA A 39 -6.40 -9.64 4.41
C ALA A 39 -5.35 -9.33 3.34
N SER A 40 -4.32 -10.17 3.25
CA SER A 40 -3.32 -10.14 2.17
C SER A 40 -2.60 -8.79 2.01
N LEU A 41 -2.32 -8.14 3.14
CA LEU A 41 -1.56 -6.90 3.23
C LEU A 41 -0.04 -7.16 3.05
N ILE A 42 0.58 -6.43 2.13
CA ILE A 42 2.00 -6.51 1.78
C ILE A 42 2.67 -5.16 2.13
N GLU A 43 3.39 -5.15 3.25
CA GLU A 43 4.14 -3.96 3.72
C GLU A 43 5.46 -3.83 2.95
N LEU A 44 5.50 -2.93 1.97
CA LEU A 44 6.63 -2.78 1.04
C LEU A 44 7.89 -2.23 1.74
N SER A 45 7.74 -1.45 2.81
CA SER A 45 8.88 -0.87 3.53
C SER A 45 9.86 -1.91 4.05
N LYS A 46 9.40 -3.14 4.32
CA LYS A 46 10.24 -4.27 4.79
C LYS A 46 11.33 -4.67 3.78
N SER A 47 11.11 -4.43 2.49
CA SER A 47 12.07 -4.81 1.43
C SER A 47 13.30 -3.88 1.39
N PHE A 48 13.19 -2.70 1.99
CA PHE A 48 14.23 -1.67 1.89
C PHE A 48 15.37 -1.82 2.90
N GLY A 49 15.27 -2.76 3.85
CA GLY A 49 16.41 -3.12 4.71
C GLY A 49 17.62 -3.59 3.90
N SER A 50 17.39 -4.28 2.78
CA SER A 50 18.44 -4.72 1.85
C SER A 50 19.20 -3.58 1.15
N PHE A 51 18.65 -2.36 1.18
CA PHE A 51 19.27 -1.15 0.64
C PHE A 51 20.08 -0.39 1.71
N GLY A 52 20.30 -0.98 2.89
CA GLY A 52 21.06 -0.37 3.98
C GLY A 52 20.25 0.56 4.88
N TYR A 53 18.93 0.67 4.69
CA TYR A 53 18.07 1.50 5.53
C TYR A 53 17.71 0.78 6.83
N ARG A 54 18.07 1.39 7.96
CA ARG A 54 17.75 0.91 9.31
C ARG A 54 16.39 1.42 9.82
N SER A 55 15.89 2.51 9.25
CA SER A 55 14.60 3.12 9.56
C SER A 55 13.54 2.74 8.53
N GLN A 56 12.26 2.91 8.89
CA GLN A 56 11.15 2.63 7.99
C GLN A 56 11.21 3.54 6.77
N VAL A 57 11.26 2.93 5.59
CA VAL A 57 11.26 3.64 4.30
C VAL A 57 9.82 3.93 3.88
N GLY A 58 9.54 5.19 3.59
CA GLY A 58 8.27 5.61 2.99
C GLY A 58 8.31 5.59 1.45
N VAL A 59 7.13 5.65 0.84
CA VAL A 59 6.96 5.59 -0.63
C VAL A 59 7.77 6.64 -1.40
N GLN A 60 7.94 7.86 -0.88
CA GLN A 60 8.75 8.89 -1.54
C GLN A 60 10.23 8.47 -1.65
N THR A 61 10.79 7.93 -0.57
CA THR A 61 12.16 7.41 -0.56
C THR A 61 12.28 6.17 -1.43
N ALA A 62 11.28 5.27 -1.41
CA ALA A 62 11.24 4.11 -2.30
C ALA A 62 11.27 4.51 -3.78
N ILE A 63 10.48 5.52 -4.17
CA ILE A 63 10.49 6.04 -5.54
C ILE A 63 11.85 6.62 -5.93
N ALA A 64 12.49 7.36 -5.01
CA ALA A 64 13.83 7.90 -5.23
C ALA A 64 14.86 6.79 -5.46
N LEU A 65 14.83 5.74 -4.64
CA LEU A 65 15.79 4.63 -4.72
C LEU A 65 15.61 3.79 -5.98
N LEU A 66 14.38 3.39 -6.27
CA LEU A 66 14.10 2.42 -7.33
C LEU A 66 14.03 3.04 -8.73
N PHE A 67 13.61 4.31 -8.82
CA PHE A 67 13.35 4.97 -10.10
C PHE A 67 14.23 6.19 -10.33
N GLN A 68 15.02 6.62 -9.35
CA GLN A 68 15.80 7.87 -9.43
C GLN A 68 14.91 9.08 -9.75
N ARG A 69 13.67 9.06 -9.25
CA ARG A 69 12.67 10.12 -9.42
C ARG A 69 12.25 10.69 -8.07
N TYR A 70 11.84 11.94 -8.08
CA TYR A 70 11.28 12.59 -6.90
C TYR A 70 9.75 12.52 -6.93
N LEU A 71 9.16 11.85 -5.93
CA LEU A 71 7.71 11.91 -5.70
C LEU A 71 7.40 13.18 -4.90
N ALA A 72 6.89 14.20 -5.57
CA ALA A 72 6.54 15.46 -4.92
C ALA A 72 5.38 15.27 -3.94
N LYS A 73 5.65 15.45 -2.65
CA LYS A 73 4.65 15.46 -1.59
C LYS A 73 4.60 16.82 -0.92
N SER A 74 3.51 17.56 -1.16
CA SER A 74 3.29 18.84 -0.51
C SER A 74 2.84 18.63 0.94
N LYS A 75 3.66 19.09 1.90
CA LYS A 75 3.30 19.07 3.34
C LYS A 75 1.98 19.79 3.60
N LYS A 76 1.72 20.89 2.87
CA LYS A 76 0.46 21.63 2.93
C LYS A 76 -0.75 20.74 2.59
N ILE A 77 -0.61 19.86 1.60
CA ILE A 77 -1.69 18.93 1.21
C ILE A 77 -1.77 17.78 2.21
N SER A 78 -0.65 17.19 2.64
CA SER A 78 -0.68 16.07 3.60
C SER A 78 -1.32 16.46 4.93
N THR A 79 -1.13 17.70 5.40
CA THR A 79 -1.73 18.22 6.64
C THR A 79 -2.97 19.08 6.39
N SER A 80 -3.57 19.04 5.20
CA SER A 80 -4.82 19.75 4.90
C SER A 80 -6.01 19.10 5.61
N ASN A 81 -7.16 19.76 5.61
CA ASN A 81 -8.39 19.16 6.12
C ASN A 81 -8.92 18.10 5.16
N TRP A 82 -8.72 16.82 5.50
CA TRP A 82 -9.19 15.66 4.73
C TRP A 82 -10.62 15.23 5.06
N ALA A 83 -11.26 15.87 6.04
CA ALA A 83 -12.65 15.59 6.42
C ALA A 83 -13.68 16.44 5.63
N VAL A 84 -13.21 17.31 4.71
CA VAL A 84 -14.11 18.15 3.90
C VAL A 84 -14.95 17.31 2.93
N LYS A 85 -16.20 17.73 2.69
CA LYS A 85 -17.14 17.01 1.81
C LYS A 85 -16.68 16.93 0.35
N ARG A 86 -15.96 17.95 -0.12
CA ARG A 86 -15.40 18.02 -1.48
C ARG A 86 -13.91 18.27 -1.37
N LEU A 87 -13.12 17.29 -1.80
CA LEU A 87 -11.67 17.41 -1.87
C LEU A 87 -11.26 18.35 -3.00
N SER A 88 -10.18 19.09 -2.79
CA SER A 88 -9.53 19.87 -3.86
C SER A 88 -8.89 18.95 -4.91
N PRO A 89 -8.71 19.40 -6.17
CA PRO A 89 -7.99 18.64 -7.19
C PRO A 89 -6.58 18.20 -6.74
N GLN A 90 -5.91 19.03 -5.93
CA GLN A 90 -4.58 18.71 -5.38
C GLN A 90 -4.63 17.60 -4.33
N GLN A 91 -5.65 17.56 -3.47
CA GLN A 91 -5.86 16.46 -2.53
C GLN A 91 -6.15 15.14 -3.26
N VAL A 92 -7.01 15.17 -4.28
CA VAL A 92 -7.30 13.99 -5.11
C VAL A 92 -6.03 13.49 -5.80
N SER A 93 -5.28 14.40 -6.43
CA SER A 93 -4.02 14.06 -7.11
C SER A 93 -2.98 13.49 -6.15
N TYR A 94 -2.86 14.07 -4.95
CA TYR A 94 -1.96 13.58 -3.92
C TYR A 94 -2.32 12.15 -3.48
N ALA A 95 -3.60 11.88 -3.18
CA ALA A 95 -4.05 10.56 -2.74
C ALA A 95 -3.88 9.51 -3.85
N ALA A 96 -4.21 9.86 -5.10
CA ALA A 96 -4.03 8.99 -6.25
C ALA A 96 -2.54 8.66 -6.49
N ALA A 97 -1.67 9.68 -6.43
CA ALA A 97 -0.23 9.50 -6.60
C ALA A 97 0.35 8.57 -5.53
N ASP A 98 -0.13 8.66 -4.29
CA ASP A 98 0.36 7.82 -3.19
C ASP A 98 0.04 6.33 -3.39
N ALA A 99 -1.19 6.02 -3.80
CA ALA A 99 -1.61 4.66 -4.11
C ALA A 99 -0.90 4.12 -5.35
N TYR A 100 -0.79 4.93 -6.41
CA TYR A 100 -0.14 4.51 -7.65
C TYR A 100 1.36 4.27 -7.46
N ALA A 101 2.05 5.13 -6.68
CA ALA A 101 3.45 4.95 -6.38
C ALA A 101 3.72 3.63 -5.60
N ALA A 102 2.82 3.23 -4.71
CA ALA A 102 2.93 1.94 -4.03
C ALA A 102 2.84 0.75 -5.00
N LEU A 103 1.95 0.80 -5.99
CA LEU A 103 1.86 -0.20 -7.05
C LEU A 103 3.18 -0.28 -7.85
N LEU A 104 3.68 0.86 -8.33
CA LEU A 104 4.94 0.90 -9.09
C LEU A 104 6.11 0.33 -8.30
N VAL A 105 6.22 0.66 -7.01
CA VAL A 105 7.25 0.10 -6.14
C VAL A 105 7.12 -1.42 -6.02
N PHE A 106 5.90 -1.93 -5.82
CA PHE A 106 5.66 -3.37 -5.76
C PHE A 106 6.11 -4.07 -7.06
N GLU A 107 5.67 -3.57 -8.22
CA GLU A 107 6.03 -4.14 -9.52
C GLU A 107 7.53 -4.16 -9.76
N GLN A 108 8.22 -3.08 -9.38
CA GLN A 108 9.66 -2.97 -9.53
C GLN A 108 10.42 -3.90 -8.59
N LEU A 109 9.98 -4.03 -7.34
CA LEU A 109 10.57 -4.99 -6.40
C LEU A 109 10.34 -6.43 -6.86
N TYR A 110 9.16 -6.73 -7.41
CA TYR A 110 8.83 -8.04 -7.98
C TYR A 110 9.74 -8.38 -9.16
N ARG A 111 9.87 -7.45 -10.12
CA ARG A 111 10.73 -7.61 -11.31
C ARG A 111 12.20 -7.81 -10.95
N GLN A 112 12.68 -7.13 -9.90
CA GLN A 112 14.07 -7.24 -9.45
C GLN A 112 14.31 -8.38 -8.45
N HIS A 113 13.29 -9.15 -8.09
CA HIS A 113 13.37 -10.18 -7.04
C HIS A 113 13.94 -9.65 -5.71
N ARG A 114 13.50 -8.44 -5.31
CA ARG A 114 14.04 -7.70 -4.16
C ARG A 114 13.17 -7.70 -2.91
N PHE A 115 12.17 -8.58 -2.86
CA PHE A 115 11.44 -8.81 -1.62
C PHE A 115 12.30 -9.58 -0.61
N THR A 116 12.02 -9.40 0.69
CA THR A 116 12.60 -10.29 1.70
C THR A 116 12.06 -11.72 1.52
N PRO A 117 12.78 -12.77 1.95
CA PRO A 117 12.30 -14.15 1.82
C PRO A 117 10.90 -14.37 2.39
N GLN A 118 10.60 -13.77 3.55
CA GLN A 118 9.29 -13.86 4.20
C GLN A 118 8.19 -13.18 3.37
N LEU A 119 8.49 -12.01 2.79
CA LEU A 119 7.52 -11.29 1.98
C LEU A 119 7.30 -11.98 0.64
N GLN A 120 8.36 -12.53 0.04
CA GLN A 120 8.28 -13.36 -1.16
C GLN A 120 7.38 -14.57 -0.93
N GLN A 121 7.61 -15.33 0.15
CA GLN A 121 6.77 -16.49 0.51
C GLN A 121 5.29 -16.09 0.71
N GLN A 122 5.04 -14.97 1.40
CA GLN A 122 3.70 -14.45 1.60
C GLN A 122 3.01 -14.12 0.26
N ILE A 123 3.72 -13.44 -0.66
CA ILE A 123 3.19 -13.07 -1.98
C ILE A 123 2.88 -14.33 -2.80
N MET A 124 3.81 -15.29 -2.87
CA MET A 124 3.62 -16.51 -3.66
C MET A 124 2.43 -17.33 -3.15
N LYS A 125 2.30 -17.50 -1.83
CA LYS A 125 1.15 -18.19 -1.22
C LYS A 125 -0.20 -17.58 -1.64
N ILE A 126 -0.27 -16.25 -1.72
CA ILE A 126 -1.50 -15.54 -2.11
C ILE A 126 -1.78 -15.71 -3.60
N LEU A 127 -0.75 -15.61 -4.45
CA LEU A 127 -0.88 -15.77 -5.90
C LEU A 127 -1.25 -17.21 -6.29
N GLU A 128 -0.63 -18.22 -5.68
CA GLU A 128 -0.92 -19.65 -5.89
C GLU A 128 -2.32 -20.02 -5.36
N GLY A 129 -2.71 -19.54 -4.18
CA GLY A 129 -4.07 -19.73 -3.66
C GLY A 129 -5.16 -19.02 -4.46
N SER A 130 -4.79 -18.11 -5.37
CA SER A 130 -5.69 -17.48 -6.34
C SER A 130 -5.83 -18.31 -7.62
N THR A 131 -4.84 -19.11 -8.01
CA THR A 131 -4.88 -19.93 -9.24
C THR A 131 -5.65 -21.23 -9.06
N ASP A 132 -5.66 -21.80 -7.84
CA ASP A 132 -6.31 -23.09 -7.56
C ASP A 132 -7.85 -23.02 -7.46
N LYS A 133 -8.44 -21.82 -7.55
CA LYS A 133 -9.89 -21.58 -7.37
C LYS A 133 -10.55 -20.88 -8.57
N ALA A 134 -9.83 -20.75 -9.68
CA ALA A 134 -10.32 -20.16 -10.94
C ALA A 134 -10.83 -21.24 -11.91
#